data_AF-A0A9D1CXH3-F1
#
_entry.id   AF-A0A9D1CXH3-F1
#
_cell.length_a   1.000
_cell.length_b   1.000
_cell.length_c   1.000
_cell.angle_alpha   90.00
_cell.angle_beta   90.00
_cell.angle_gamma   90.00
#
_symmetry.space_group_name_H-M   'P 1'
#
loop_
_entity.id
_entity.type
_entity.pdbx_description
1 polymer ?
#
loop_
_entity_poly.entity_id
_entity_poly.type
_entity_poly.pdbx_seq_one_letter_code
_entity_poly.pdbx_strand_id
1 'polypeptide(L)'
;MKRIIPVLLAICLCMSACFGASASVLTLGSTSTANGSEALYQNIDRAISALDGAVIAKGQTFSFNETVGARTEGNGFVSAPNGNGVRVIGGGVSQVAATLYMALRELGESIAYEERHTFGAAFKAGYAQNVADTVLTDYARGLDFRFTNGHTENLAISMWRSGNVLFCQLTGTEAASAQPTASPEPGASPKPEASAQPTHSGTFYTVNADNYINLRASASSQAEVLAEVPRGESVRFLGEKDGEFLRVEYAGKTGYAHGDYLRLRETDAETLTVVNCRESVTLRKEPSTSAEALASVPLGSQVHNLRDAEGEFIKVEYNGKAGYILAEYLSV
;
A
#
# COMPACT_ATOMS: atom_id res chain seq x y z
N MET A 1 55.78 4.59 -30.88
CA MET A 1 54.75 4.73 -31.92
C MET A 1 53.75 3.60 -31.75
N LYS A 2 52.66 3.80 -30.99
CA LYS A 2 51.57 2.82 -30.83
C LYS A 2 50.37 3.35 -31.63
N ARG A 3 49.96 2.59 -32.64
CA ARG A 3 48.90 2.95 -33.60
C ARG A 3 47.53 2.73 -32.97
N ILE A 4 46.69 3.75 -33.03
CA ILE A 4 45.27 3.73 -32.67
C ILE A 4 44.50 3.14 -33.86
N ILE A 5 43.67 2.13 -33.63
CA ILE A 5 42.73 1.56 -34.62
C ILE A 5 41.35 2.19 -34.34
N PRO A 6 40.71 2.90 -35.29
CA PRO A 6 39.32 3.29 -35.15
C PRO A 6 38.44 2.15 -35.68
N VAL A 7 37.52 1.64 -34.86
CA VAL A 7 36.44 0.76 -35.33
C VAL A 7 35.31 1.68 -35.79
N LEU A 8 35.08 1.71 -37.10
CA LEU A 8 34.00 2.44 -37.73
C LEU A 8 32.69 1.62 -37.68
N LEU A 9 31.63 2.37 -37.41
CA LEU A 9 30.22 2.03 -37.36
C LEU A 9 29.70 1.38 -38.66
N ALA A 10 28.88 0.32 -38.54
CA ALA A 10 28.00 -0.14 -39.60
C ALA A 10 26.63 -0.50 -38.99
N ILE A 11 25.70 0.45 -39.02
CA ILE A 11 24.29 0.19 -38.76
C ILE A 11 23.60 0.08 -40.12
N CYS A 12 23.06 -1.10 -40.39
CA CYS A 12 22.32 -1.44 -41.60
C CYS A 12 20.97 -0.73 -41.59
N LEU A 13 20.72 0.10 -42.61
CA LEU A 13 19.45 0.78 -42.85
C LEU A 13 18.65 -0.07 -43.86
N CYS A 14 17.53 -0.65 -43.42
CA CYS A 14 16.49 -1.17 -44.32
C CYS A 14 15.13 -0.60 -43.89
N MET A 15 14.49 0.08 -44.83
CA MET A 15 13.21 0.78 -44.67
C MET A 15 12.05 -0.15 -44.32
N SER A 16 11.22 0.30 -43.39
CA SER A 16 9.76 0.19 -43.51
C SER A 16 9.16 1.46 -42.95
N ALA A 17 8.69 2.31 -43.86
CA ALA A 17 7.95 3.52 -43.54
C ALA A 17 6.56 3.14 -43.05
N CYS A 18 6.43 2.94 -41.74
CA CYS A 18 5.26 3.43 -41.04
C CYS A 18 5.61 4.86 -40.62
N PHE A 19 4.78 5.85 -40.95
CA PHE A 19 4.82 7.14 -40.27
C PHE A 19 4.37 6.91 -38.81
N GLY A 20 5.26 6.32 -38.01
CA GLY A 20 5.12 6.28 -36.57
C GLY A 20 5.43 7.68 -36.05
N ALA A 21 4.59 8.21 -35.16
CA ALA A 21 4.84 9.47 -34.48
C ALA A 21 6.29 9.49 -33.97
N SER A 22 7.09 10.44 -34.44
CA SER A 22 8.49 10.56 -34.06
C SER A 22 8.55 11.11 -32.65
N ALA A 23 8.59 10.23 -31.66
CA ALA A 23 8.74 10.64 -30.27
C ALA A 23 10.14 11.29 -30.08
N SER A 24 10.19 12.57 -29.72
CA SER A 24 11.45 13.31 -29.53
C SER A 24 11.84 13.36 -28.06
N VAL A 25 13.06 12.93 -27.74
CA VAL A 25 13.61 13.08 -26.38
C VAL A 25 13.69 14.56 -26.05
N LEU A 26 13.01 14.96 -24.97
CA LEU A 26 12.99 16.33 -24.49
C LEU A 26 14.07 16.56 -23.43
N THR A 27 14.12 15.71 -22.41
CA THR A 27 15.02 15.91 -21.26
C THR A 27 15.47 14.57 -20.66
N LEU A 28 16.58 14.62 -19.91
CA LEU A 28 17.13 13.49 -19.15
C LEU A 28 17.53 13.97 -17.74
N GLY A 29 16.92 13.37 -16.73
CA GLY A 29 17.33 13.49 -15.32
C GLY A 29 18.10 12.24 -14.88
N SER A 30 19.00 12.40 -13.90
CA SER A 30 19.70 11.25 -13.31
C SER A 30 20.11 11.49 -11.86
N THR A 31 20.15 10.41 -11.07
CA THR A 31 20.71 10.43 -9.72
C THR A 31 21.63 9.24 -9.50
N SER A 32 22.66 9.42 -8.67
CA SER A 32 23.57 8.32 -8.31
C SER A 32 22.86 7.33 -7.39
N THR A 33 22.92 6.05 -7.73
CA THR A 33 22.52 4.95 -6.84
C THR A 33 23.73 4.28 -6.20
N ALA A 34 24.92 4.87 -6.31
CA ALA A 34 26.14 4.31 -5.72
C ALA A 34 25.97 4.09 -4.21
N ASN A 35 26.41 2.93 -3.72
CA ASN A 35 26.35 2.53 -2.30
C ASN A 35 24.94 2.24 -1.76
N GLY A 36 23.94 2.10 -2.62
CA GLY A 36 22.63 1.61 -2.20
C GLY A 36 22.68 0.13 -1.76
N SER A 37 21.85 -0.22 -0.78
CA SER A 37 21.61 -1.63 -0.40
C SER A 37 20.63 -2.30 -1.37
N GLU A 38 20.64 -3.63 -1.42
CA GLU A 38 19.68 -4.41 -2.23
C GLU A 38 18.21 -4.03 -1.95
N ALA A 39 17.84 -3.86 -0.68
CA ALA A 39 16.50 -3.44 -0.28
C ALA A 39 16.10 -2.05 -0.84
N LEU A 40 17.08 -1.15 -0.99
CA LEU A 40 16.87 0.18 -1.55
C LEU A 40 16.68 0.08 -3.07
N TYR A 41 17.46 -0.77 -3.75
CA TYR A 41 17.29 -1.02 -5.18
C TYR A 41 15.96 -1.68 -5.51
N GLN A 42 15.51 -2.66 -4.72
CA GLN A 42 14.20 -3.28 -4.87
C GLN A 42 13.07 -2.25 -4.82
N ASN A 43 13.12 -1.33 -3.85
CA ASN A 43 12.13 -0.26 -3.72
C ASN A 43 12.16 0.71 -4.91
N ILE A 44 13.36 1.06 -5.38
CA ILE A 44 13.55 1.91 -6.56
C ILE A 44 12.98 1.22 -7.81
N ASP A 45 13.32 -0.04 -8.05
CA ASP A 45 12.87 -0.81 -9.22
C ASP A 45 11.35 -1.01 -9.24
N ARG A 46 10.75 -1.19 -8.06
CA ARG A 46 9.30 -1.27 -7.91
C ARG A 46 8.62 0.04 -8.30
N ALA A 47 9.16 1.18 -7.86
CA ALA A 47 8.65 2.49 -8.26
C ALA A 47 8.88 2.77 -9.75
N ILE A 48 10.04 2.39 -10.31
CA ILE A 48 10.31 2.47 -11.75
C ILE A 48 9.27 1.67 -12.54
N SER A 49 8.95 0.45 -12.12
CA SER A 49 8.00 -0.42 -12.82
C SER A 49 6.58 0.16 -12.88
N ALA A 50 6.23 1.07 -11.97
CA ALA A 50 4.96 1.78 -11.99
C ALA A 50 4.98 3.06 -12.85
N LEU A 51 6.17 3.60 -13.13
CA LEU A 51 6.36 4.89 -13.80
C LEU A 51 6.84 4.77 -15.25
N ASP A 52 7.67 3.77 -15.55
CA ASP A 52 8.23 3.55 -16.89
C ASP A 52 7.10 3.23 -17.87
N GLY A 53 7.02 4.01 -18.95
CA GLY A 53 5.96 3.96 -19.94
C GLY A 53 4.72 4.81 -19.63
N ALA A 54 4.65 5.46 -18.46
CA ALA A 54 3.51 6.32 -18.14
C ALA A 54 3.46 7.54 -19.08
N VAL A 55 2.26 7.86 -19.58
CA VAL A 55 2.03 9.03 -20.44
C VAL A 55 1.13 10.04 -19.75
N ILE A 56 1.66 11.24 -19.53
CA ILE A 56 0.96 12.36 -18.92
C ILE A 56 0.45 13.25 -20.05
N ALA A 57 -0.87 13.26 -20.24
CA ALA A 57 -1.49 14.06 -21.29
C ALA A 57 -1.23 15.55 -21.09
N LYS A 58 -1.21 16.32 -22.18
CA LYS A 58 -1.21 17.77 -22.11
C LYS A 58 -2.40 18.26 -21.29
N GLY A 59 -2.14 19.12 -20.32
CA GLY A 59 -3.09 19.66 -19.36
C GLY A 59 -3.44 18.72 -18.20
N GLN A 60 -2.94 17.49 -18.19
CA GLN A 60 -3.20 16.54 -17.12
C GLN A 60 -2.32 16.82 -15.89
N THR A 61 -2.92 16.76 -14.71
CA THR A 61 -2.20 16.69 -13.44
C THR A 61 -1.79 15.25 -13.15
N PHE A 62 -0.51 15.05 -12.88
CA PHE A 62 0.09 13.81 -12.45
C PHE A 62 0.25 13.78 -10.92
N SER A 63 -0.01 12.63 -10.30
CA SER A 63 0.33 12.33 -8.91
C SER A 63 1.32 11.16 -8.85
N PHE A 64 2.45 11.39 -8.18
CA PHE A 64 3.45 10.36 -7.97
C PHE A 64 2.95 9.29 -6.99
N ASN A 65 2.23 9.69 -5.95
CA ASN A 65 1.68 8.77 -4.97
C ASN A 65 0.60 7.87 -5.55
N GLU A 66 -0.32 8.41 -6.35
CA GLU A 66 -1.34 7.63 -7.05
C GLU A 66 -0.71 6.65 -8.04
N THR A 67 0.29 7.09 -8.81
CA THR A 67 0.92 6.25 -9.84
C THR A 67 1.74 5.11 -9.24
N VAL A 68 2.53 5.39 -8.20
CA VAL A 68 3.41 4.37 -7.58
C VAL A 68 2.65 3.47 -6.58
N GLY A 69 1.55 3.96 -6.00
CA GLY A 69 0.74 3.20 -5.02
C GLY A 69 1.35 3.12 -3.61
N ALA A 70 0.63 2.52 -2.65
CA ALA A 70 1.05 2.52 -1.25
C ALA A 70 2.41 1.83 -1.02
N ARG A 71 3.28 2.43 -0.19
CA ARG A 71 4.62 1.90 0.11
C ARG A 71 4.54 0.89 1.25
N THR A 72 3.99 -0.28 0.95
CA THR A 72 3.74 -1.35 1.92
C THR A 72 4.41 -2.66 1.49
N GLU A 73 4.60 -3.57 2.45
CA GLU A 73 5.18 -4.90 2.19
C GLU A 73 4.31 -5.71 1.23
N GLY A 74 2.98 -5.60 1.35
CA GLY A 74 2.03 -6.23 0.42
C GLY A 74 2.19 -5.77 -1.03
N ASN A 75 2.64 -4.53 -1.23
CA ASN A 75 2.95 -3.98 -2.55
C ASN A 75 4.41 -4.25 -2.98
N GLY A 76 5.13 -5.11 -2.27
CA GLY A 76 6.49 -5.53 -2.60
C GLY A 76 7.58 -4.55 -2.19
N PHE A 77 7.24 -3.49 -1.43
CA PHE A 77 8.23 -2.59 -0.85
C PHE A 77 8.81 -3.17 0.44
N VAL A 78 10.07 -2.88 0.72
CA VAL A 78 10.80 -3.40 1.88
C VAL A 78 11.40 -2.27 2.72
N SER A 79 11.80 -2.57 3.95
CA SER A 79 12.43 -1.61 4.85
C SER A 79 13.83 -1.19 4.38
N ALA A 80 14.02 0.08 4.08
CA ALA A 80 15.31 0.67 3.73
C ALA A 80 15.43 2.11 4.26
N PRO A 81 16.64 2.69 4.37
CA PRO A 81 16.81 4.10 4.73
C PRO A 81 16.15 5.04 3.70
N ASN A 82 15.46 6.07 4.17
CA ASN A 82 14.95 7.17 3.36
C ASN A 82 16.01 8.27 3.17
N GLY A 83 15.63 9.38 2.53
CA GLY A 83 16.52 10.53 2.26
C GLY A 83 17.21 11.11 3.50
N ASN A 84 16.63 10.97 4.70
CA ASN A 84 17.18 11.46 5.96
C ASN A 84 17.87 10.35 6.79
N GLY A 85 18.00 9.15 6.24
CA GLY A 85 18.61 7.98 6.87
C GLY A 85 17.70 7.19 7.82
N VAL A 86 16.41 7.55 7.94
CA VAL A 86 15.44 6.81 8.76
C VAL A 86 14.95 5.61 7.97
N ARG A 87 14.90 4.42 8.60
CA ARG A 87 14.36 3.23 7.94
C ARG A 87 12.84 3.28 7.88
N VAL A 88 12.30 3.10 6.68
CA VAL A 88 10.87 3.06 6.39
C VAL A 88 10.62 2.01 5.31
N ILE A 89 9.39 1.49 5.22
CA ILE A 89 8.98 0.71 4.06
C ILE A 89 8.96 1.64 2.83
N GLY A 90 9.61 1.23 1.74
CA GLY A 90 9.76 2.06 0.55
C GLY A 90 10.88 3.11 0.63
N GLY A 91 11.82 2.97 1.57
CA GLY A 91 13.05 3.77 1.56
C GLY A 91 13.77 3.69 0.21
N GLY A 92 14.13 4.84 -0.36
CA GLY A 92 14.66 4.97 -1.73
C GLY A 92 13.66 5.50 -2.76
N VAL A 93 12.34 5.36 -2.53
CA VAL A 93 11.32 5.77 -3.51
C VAL A 93 11.34 7.29 -3.80
N SER A 94 11.66 8.12 -2.81
CA SER A 94 11.78 9.57 -3.03
C SER A 94 12.95 9.94 -3.96
N GLN A 95 13.97 9.08 -4.11
CA GLN A 95 15.03 9.27 -5.12
C GLN A 95 14.48 9.13 -6.54
N VAL A 96 13.48 8.28 -6.75
CA VAL A 96 12.80 8.15 -8.05
C VAL A 96 12.01 9.42 -8.36
N ALA A 97 11.27 9.95 -7.38
CA ALA A 97 10.60 11.25 -7.51
C ALA A 97 11.58 12.40 -7.79
N ALA A 98 12.73 12.42 -7.10
CA ALA A 98 13.80 13.39 -7.35
C ALA A 98 14.36 13.30 -8.77
N THR A 99 14.56 12.08 -9.29
CA THR A 99 15.06 11.86 -10.66
C THR A 99 14.05 12.34 -11.70
N LEU A 100 12.76 12.06 -11.49
CA LEU A 100 11.68 12.58 -12.34
C LEU A 100 11.64 14.12 -12.32
N TYR A 101 11.73 14.72 -11.13
CA TYR A 101 11.80 16.17 -10.98
C TYR A 101 13.00 16.79 -11.72
N MET A 102 14.18 16.16 -11.65
CA MET A 102 15.36 16.62 -12.38
C MET A 102 15.17 16.61 -13.90
N ALA A 103 14.38 15.68 -14.45
CA ALA A 103 14.02 15.68 -15.87
C ALA A 103 12.97 16.76 -16.18
N LEU A 104 11.94 16.90 -15.34
CA LEU A 104 10.86 17.86 -15.52
C LEU A 104 11.33 19.32 -15.43
N ARG A 105 12.24 19.64 -14.50
CA ARG A 105 12.68 21.03 -14.27
C ARG A 105 13.40 21.64 -15.46
N GLU A 106 13.97 20.82 -16.34
CA GLU A 106 14.61 21.27 -17.59
C GLU A 106 13.56 21.73 -18.64
N LEU A 107 12.28 21.37 -18.47
CA LEU A 107 11.16 21.89 -19.29
C LEU A 107 10.67 23.27 -18.81
N GLY A 108 11.24 23.81 -17.74
CA GLY A 108 10.99 25.15 -17.22
C GLY A 108 9.52 25.41 -16.89
N GLU A 109 9.01 26.55 -17.36
CA GLU A 109 7.65 27.03 -17.09
C GLU A 109 6.55 26.17 -17.72
N SER A 110 6.90 25.20 -18.56
CA SER A 110 5.95 24.24 -19.13
C SER A 110 5.38 23.27 -18.10
N ILE A 111 5.98 23.19 -16.90
CA ILE A 111 5.52 22.31 -15.83
C ILE A 111 5.05 23.15 -14.65
N ALA A 112 3.78 23.01 -14.28
CA ALA A 112 3.22 23.63 -13.09
C ALA A 112 3.31 22.65 -11.92
N TYR A 113 4.14 22.93 -10.92
CA TYR A 113 4.25 22.08 -9.73
C TYR A 113 3.14 22.42 -8.73
N GLU A 114 2.16 21.52 -8.62
CA GLU A 114 1.01 21.66 -7.71
C GLU A 114 1.39 21.29 -6.28
N GLU A 115 2.28 20.30 -6.11
CA GLU A 115 2.80 19.89 -4.81
C GLU A 115 4.24 19.41 -4.94
N ARG A 116 5.14 19.96 -4.11
CA ARG A 116 6.52 19.52 -4.02
C ARG A 116 7.10 19.85 -2.65
N HIS A 117 7.58 18.82 -1.98
CA HIS A 117 8.32 18.96 -0.72
C HIS A 117 9.78 18.56 -0.93
N THR A 118 10.67 18.99 -0.04
CA THR A 118 12.07 18.55 -0.04
C THR A 118 12.51 18.06 1.33
N PHE A 119 13.54 17.23 1.37
CA PHE A 119 14.19 16.83 2.63
C PHE A 119 14.95 17.99 3.29
N GLY A 120 15.29 19.03 2.52
CA GLY A 120 15.96 20.23 3.02
C GLY A 120 17.29 19.90 3.74
N ALA A 121 17.53 20.58 4.86
CA ALA A 121 18.75 20.37 5.66
C ALA A 121 18.87 18.97 6.29
N ALA A 122 17.79 18.17 6.29
CA ALA A 122 17.81 16.84 6.87
C ALA A 122 18.34 15.75 5.91
N PHE A 123 18.54 16.09 4.63
CA PHE A 123 18.97 15.15 3.59
C PHE A 123 20.37 14.59 3.85
N LYS A 124 20.51 13.26 3.72
CA LYS A 124 21.75 12.49 3.98
C LYS A 124 22.06 11.44 2.92
N ALA A 125 21.15 11.14 1.99
CA ALA A 125 21.30 10.02 1.06
C ALA A 125 22.30 10.27 -0.10
N GLY A 126 22.89 11.46 -0.20
CA GLY A 126 24.07 11.73 -1.04
C GLY A 126 23.86 11.68 -2.57
N TYR A 127 22.64 11.39 -3.05
CA TYR A 127 22.34 11.32 -4.48
C TYR A 127 22.08 12.69 -5.15
N ALA A 128 21.96 13.76 -4.36
CA ALA A 128 21.72 15.14 -4.83
C ALA A 128 22.67 16.11 -4.12
N GLN A 129 23.21 17.07 -4.88
CA GLN A 129 24.10 18.11 -4.37
C GLN A 129 23.33 19.35 -3.89
N ASN A 130 22.19 19.65 -4.52
CA ASN A 130 21.33 20.76 -4.16
C ASN A 130 20.09 20.25 -3.41
N VAL A 131 19.80 20.85 -2.26
CA VAL A 131 18.60 20.52 -1.46
C VAL A 131 17.30 20.72 -2.25
N ALA A 132 17.28 21.60 -3.24
CA ALA A 132 16.13 21.81 -4.12
C ALA A 132 15.77 20.57 -4.96
N ASP A 133 16.73 19.67 -5.19
CA ASP A 133 16.53 18.41 -5.93
C ASP A 133 16.13 17.24 -5.02
N THR A 134 16.07 17.43 -3.71
CA THR A 134 15.81 16.36 -2.73
C THR A 134 14.31 16.15 -2.51
N VAL A 135 13.57 15.86 -3.58
CA VAL A 135 12.11 15.66 -3.52
C VAL A 135 11.75 14.66 -2.43
N LEU A 136 10.84 15.06 -1.54
CA LEU A 136 10.29 14.23 -0.47
C LEU A 136 8.89 13.76 -0.87
N THR A 137 8.71 12.45 -0.90
CA THR A 137 7.40 11.80 -0.97
C THR A 137 7.21 10.92 0.24
N ASP A 138 6.02 10.94 0.82
CA ASP A 138 5.64 10.12 1.98
C ASP A 138 4.16 9.77 1.87
N TYR A 139 3.88 8.58 1.34
CA TYR A 139 2.52 8.13 1.08
C TYR A 139 1.67 8.04 2.35
N ALA A 140 2.26 7.60 3.47
CA ALA A 140 1.56 7.45 4.74
C ALA A 140 1.20 8.80 5.37
N ARG A 141 2.02 9.84 5.10
CA ARG A 141 1.76 11.22 5.54
C ARG A 141 1.05 12.08 4.49
N GLY A 142 0.69 11.50 3.34
CA GLY A 142 0.06 12.21 2.23
C GLY A 142 0.95 13.25 1.54
N LEU A 143 2.28 13.20 1.72
CA LEU A 143 3.20 14.10 1.03
C LEU A 143 3.45 13.56 -0.37
N ASP A 144 3.02 14.31 -1.37
CA ASP A 144 3.06 13.90 -2.77
C ASP A 144 4.02 14.76 -3.60
N PHE A 145 4.31 14.29 -4.81
CA PHE A 145 4.92 15.06 -5.87
C PHE A 145 3.92 15.15 -7.02
N ARG A 146 3.26 16.32 -7.13
CA ARG A 146 2.18 16.57 -8.09
C ARG A 146 2.55 17.71 -9.03
N PHE A 147 2.28 17.53 -10.31
CA PHE A 147 2.49 18.56 -11.31
C PHE A 147 1.52 18.43 -12.48
N THR A 148 1.23 19.55 -13.13
CA THR A 148 0.42 19.60 -14.34
C THR A 148 1.33 19.75 -15.56
N ASN A 149 1.12 18.89 -16.56
CA ASN A 149 1.83 18.96 -17.83
C ASN A 149 1.28 20.13 -18.67
N GLY A 150 1.95 21.28 -18.65
CA GLY A 150 1.65 22.41 -19.52
C GLY A 150 2.40 22.39 -20.86
N HIS A 151 3.18 21.34 -21.14
CA HIS A 151 3.90 21.20 -22.40
C HIS A 151 2.92 21.07 -23.58
N THR A 152 3.39 21.39 -24.79
CA THR A 152 2.55 21.33 -26.01
C THR A 152 2.19 19.91 -26.43
N GLU A 153 2.92 18.92 -25.92
CA GLU A 153 2.78 17.48 -26.22
C GLU A 153 2.47 16.69 -24.94
N ASN A 154 2.02 15.44 -25.10
CA ASN A 154 1.99 14.51 -23.97
C ASN A 154 3.43 14.15 -23.59
N LEU A 155 3.66 13.89 -22.30
CA LEU A 155 4.98 13.49 -21.80
C LEU A 155 4.98 12.00 -21.52
N ALA A 156 5.78 11.24 -22.24
CA ALA A 156 6.07 9.85 -21.92
C ALA A 156 7.29 9.78 -20.99
N ILE A 157 7.13 9.07 -19.87
CA ILE A 157 8.20 8.79 -18.91
C ILE A 157 8.89 7.50 -19.32
N SER A 158 10.22 7.52 -19.42
CA SER A 158 11.02 6.30 -19.36
C SER A 158 12.02 6.35 -18.21
N MET A 159 12.07 5.29 -17.40
CA MET A 159 12.93 5.21 -16.22
C MET A 159 13.64 3.86 -16.16
N TRP A 160 14.93 3.90 -15.84
CA TRP A 160 15.73 2.67 -15.70
C TRP A 160 16.95 2.91 -14.80
N ARG A 161 17.46 1.83 -14.21
CA ARG A 161 18.80 1.83 -13.62
C ARG A 161 19.80 1.24 -14.60
N SER A 162 20.98 1.84 -14.69
CA SER A 162 22.12 1.27 -15.41
C SER A 162 23.42 1.59 -14.67
N GLY A 163 24.17 0.53 -14.33
CA GLY A 163 25.29 0.65 -13.40
C GLY A 163 24.83 1.23 -12.05
N ASN A 164 25.52 2.28 -11.60
CA ASN A 164 25.24 2.97 -10.34
C ASN A 164 24.43 4.26 -10.53
N VAL A 165 23.57 4.31 -11.55
CA VAL A 165 22.79 5.51 -11.88
C VAL A 165 21.35 5.13 -12.18
N LEU A 166 20.42 5.92 -11.63
CA LEU A 166 19.00 5.93 -11.97
C LEU A 166 18.75 7.06 -12.98
N PHE A 167 18.11 6.75 -14.10
CA PHE A 167 17.78 7.68 -15.16
C PHE A 167 16.27 7.89 -15.28
N CYS A 168 15.89 9.09 -15.71
CA CYS A 168 14.55 9.42 -16.18
C CYS A 168 14.65 10.22 -17.47
N GLN A 169 14.10 9.71 -18.55
CA GLN A 169 13.98 10.41 -19.82
C GLN A 169 12.52 10.81 -20.05
N LEU A 170 12.31 12.06 -20.44
CA LEU A 170 11.01 12.54 -20.91
C LEU A 170 11.03 12.68 -22.42
N THR A 171 10.00 12.15 -23.07
CA THR A 171 9.83 12.21 -24.52
C THR A 171 8.49 12.87 -24.83
N GLY A 172 8.48 13.80 -25.79
CA GLY A 172 7.26 14.38 -26.33
C GLY A 172 6.57 13.36 -27.24
N THR A 173 5.26 13.19 -27.09
CA THR A 173 4.49 12.26 -27.91
C THR A 173 3.07 12.77 -28.19
N GLU A 174 2.57 12.46 -29.39
CA GLU A 174 1.17 12.62 -29.78
C GLU A 174 0.30 11.43 -29.38
N ALA A 175 0.93 10.31 -28.97
CA ALA A 175 0.20 9.13 -28.52
C ALA A 175 -0.73 9.53 -27.36
N ALA A 176 -2.02 9.18 -27.49
CA ALA A 176 -2.98 9.36 -26.40
C ALA A 176 -2.42 8.75 -25.12
N SER A 177 -2.76 9.34 -23.96
CA SER A 177 -2.37 8.78 -22.67
C SER A 177 -2.77 7.30 -22.67
N ALA A 178 -1.78 6.42 -22.73
CA ALA A 178 -1.93 5.15 -22.05
C ALA A 178 -2.03 5.59 -20.60
N GLN A 179 -3.23 5.53 -20.03
CA GLN A 179 -3.38 5.49 -18.58
C GLN A 179 -2.22 4.59 -18.12
N PRO A 180 -1.34 5.05 -17.19
CA PRO A 180 -0.42 4.12 -16.56
C PRO A 180 -1.27 2.90 -16.26
N THR A 181 -0.89 1.73 -16.79
CA THR A 181 -1.56 0.50 -16.41
C THR A 181 -1.65 0.62 -14.92
N ALA A 182 -2.86 0.76 -14.39
CA ALA A 182 -3.03 0.91 -12.97
C ALA A 182 -2.15 -0.20 -12.42
N SER A 183 -1.14 0.15 -11.62
CA SER A 183 -0.74 -0.79 -10.58
C SER A 183 -2.08 -1.24 -10.02
N PRO A 184 -2.40 -2.54 -10.14
CA PRO A 184 -3.77 -3.05 -10.26
C PRO A 184 -4.71 -2.21 -9.42
N GLU A 185 -5.82 -1.71 -10.00
CA GLU A 185 -6.93 -1.06 -9.26
C GLU A 185 -6.92 -1.55 -7.82
N PRO A 186 -6.69 -0.68 -6.81
CA PRO A 186 -6.15 -1.04 -5.49
C PRO A 186 -6.20 -2.53 -5.29
N GLY A 187 -5.17 -3.20 -5.84
CA GLY A 187 -5.19 -4.64 -6.02
C GLY A 187 -5.51 -5.16 -4.64
N ALA A 188 -6.66 -5.83 -4.53
CA ALA A 188 -7.26 -6.24 -3.26
C ALA A 188 -6.12 -6.53 -2.31
N SER A 189 -5.98 -5.70 -1.23
CA SER A 189 -4.90 -5.87 -0.26
C SER A 189 -4.74 -7.36 -0.07
N PRO A 190 -3.50 -7.91 -0.17
CA PRO A 190 -3.29 -9.34 -0.26
C PRO A 190 -4.24 -10.00 0.70
N LYS A 191 -5.22 -10.76 0.14
CA LYS A 191 -6.29 -11.37 0.93
C LYS A 191 -5.62 -11.91 2.17
N PRO A 192 -5.93 -11.39 3.38
CA PRO A 192 -5.23 -11.79 4.57
C PRO A 192 -5.23 -13.30 4.61
N GLU A 193 -4.07 -13.90 4.84
CA GLU A 193 -3.99 -15.32 5.13
C GLU A 193 -5.06 -15.61 6.19
N ALA A 194 -5.98 -16.53 5.87
CA ALA A 194 -7.33 -16.55 6.44
C ALA A 194 -7.32 -16.55 7.98
N SER A 195 -7.51 -15.38 8.56
CA SER A 195 -7.81 -15.18 9.98
C SER A 195 -9.32 -14.94 10.11
N ALA A 196 -9.94 -15.53 11.14
CA ALA A 196 -11.39 -15.61 11.27
C ALA A 196 -12.07 -14.22 11.21
N GLN A 197 -13.05 -14.07 10.30
CA GLN A 197 -13.89 -12.89 10.20
C GLN A 197 -14.75 -12.71 11.46
N PRO A 198 -15.18 -11.46 11.76
CA PRO A 198 -16.20 -11.19 12.76
C PRO A 198 -17.46 -12.01 12.49
N THR A 199 -18.00 -12.63 13.53
CA THR A 199 -19.22 -13.47 13.45
C THR A 199 -20.34 -12.96 14.35
N HIS A 200 -20.06 -12.01 15.25
CA HIS A 200 -21.03 -11.50 16.22
C HIS A 200 -20.85 -10.00 16.42
N SER A 201 -21.92 -9.31 16.82
CA SER A 201 -21.92 -7.86 17.01
C SER A 201 -20.92 -7.40 18.07
N GLY A 202 -20.28 -6.25 17.88
CA GLY A 202 -19.28 -5.76 18.84
C GLY A 202 -18.39 -4.66 18.25
N THR A 203 -17.42 -4.21 19.04
CA THR A 203 -16.40 -3.25 18.57
C THR A 203 -15.27 -4.00 17.88
N PHE A 204 -15.01 -3.64 16.63
CA PHE A 204 -13.92 -4.18 15.83
C PHE A 204 -13.02 -3.06 15.37
N TYR A 205 -11.77 -3.37 15.14
CA TYR A 205 -10.76 -2.43 14.69
C TYR A 205 -10.37 -2.73 13.26
N THR A 206 -10.14 -1.67 12.51
CA THR A 206 -9.65 -1.77 11.15
C THR A 206 -8.20 -2.23 11.16
N VAL A 207 -7.93 -3.35 10.52
CA VAL A 207 -6.61 -3.96 10.38
C VAL A 207 -6.35 -4.27 8.92
N ASN A 208 -5.10 -4.60 8.58
CA ASN A 208 -4.72 -5.04 7.24
C ASN A 208 -5.08 -4.07 6.11
N ALA A 209 -5.44 -2.83 6.45
CA ALA A 209 -5.66 -1.71 5.55
C ALA A 209 -4.37 -0.90 5.47
N ASP A 210 -4.05 -0.35 4.30
CA ASP A 210 -2.86 0.48 4.12
C ASP A 210 -3.01 1.79 4.93
N ASN A 211 -4.12 2.52 4.71
CA ASN A 211 -4.43 3.78 5.42
C ASN A 211 -5.84 3.79 6.03
N TYR A 212 -6.82 3.22 5.34
CA TYR A 212 -8.24 3.19 5.73
C TYR A 212 -8.97 2.07 4.99
N ILE A 213 -10.19 1.77 5.44
CA ILE A 213 -11.16 0.97 4.68
C ILE A 213 -12.38 1.81 4.31
N ASN A 214 -13.11 1.40 3.28
CA ASN A 214 -14.32 2.10 2.87
C ASN A 214 -15.55 1.57 3.62
N LEU A 215 -16.31 2.48 4.21
CA LEU A 215 -17.70 2.26 4.61
C LEU A 215 -18.59 2.53 3.40
N ARG A 216 -19.32 1.53 2.92
CA ARG A 216 -20.08 1.61 1.66
C ARG A 216 -21.59 1.56 1.87
N ALA A 217 -22.34 2.11 0.91
CA ALA A 217 -23.80 2.15 0.98
C ALA A 217 -24.48 0.77 0.86
N SER A 218 -23.83 -0.19 0.19
CA SER A 218 -24.28 -1.59 0.08
C SER A 218 -23.11 -2.56 0.10
N ALA A 219 -23.40 -3.86 0.24
CA ALA A 219 -22.43 -4.95 0.31
C ALA A 219 -21.74 -5.25 -1.04
N SER A 220 -21.04 -4.25 -1.60
CA SER A 220 -20.34 -4.35 -2.86
C SER A 220 -19.12 -3.44 -2.89
N SER A 221 -18.02 -3.92 -3.49
CA SER A 221 -16.79 -3.11 -3.68
C SER A 221 -16.99 -1.95 -4.68
N GLN A 222 -18.08 -1.98 -5.45
CA GLN A 222 -18.46 -0.95 -6.41
C GLN A 222 -19.52 0.03 -5.86
N ALA A 223 -19.99 -0.18 -4.64
CA ALA A 223 -20.99 0.70 -4.02
C ALA A 223 -20.39 2.04 -3.58
N GLU A 224 -21.25 3.07 -3.52
CA GLU A 224 -20.90 4.41 -3.05
C GLU A 224 -20.17 4.37 -1.70
N VAL A 225 -19.11 5.17 -1.58
CA VAL A 225 -18.33 5.31 -0.34
C VAL A 225 -18.98 6.38 0.53
N LEU A 226 -19.51 5.98 1.69
CA LEU A 226 -20.14 6.85 2.68
C LEU A 226 -19.14 7.53 3.62
N ALA A 227 -18.03 6.83 3.90
CA ALA A 227 -16.91 7.31 4.70
C ALA A 227 -15.66 6.45 4.50
N GLU A 228 -14.50 7.02 4.81
CA GLU A 228 -13.25 6.29 4.96
C GLU A 228 -13.00 6.08 6.46
N VAL A 229 -12.71 4.84 6.86
CA VAL A 229 -12.43 4.45 8.24
C VAL A 229 -10.93 4.20 8.38
N PRO A 230 -10.16 5.09 9.01
CA PRO A 230 -8.70 4.96 9.13
C PRO A 230 -8.26 3.63 9.74
N ARG A 231 -7.07 3.15 9.39
CA ARG A 231 -6.47 1.95 9.97
C ARG A 231 -6.28 2.12 11.48
N GLY A 232 -6.68 1.11 12.26
CA GLY A 232 -6.64 1.11 13.71
C GLY A 232 -7.84 1.78 14.37
N GLU A 233 -8.71 2.45 13.60
CA GLU A 233 -9.95 3.00 14.12
C GLU A 233 -10.97 1.90 14.39
N SER A 234 -11.90 2.20 15.30
CA SER A 234 -12.95 1.27 15.69
C SER A 234 -14.23 1.47 14.88
N VAL A 235 -14.90 0.37 14.58
CA VAL A 235 -16.27 0.32 14.04
C VAL A 235 -17.11 -0.59 14.92
N ARG A 236 -18.42 -0.33 14.94
CA ARG A 236 -19.38 -1.19 15.64
C ARG A 236 -20.01 -2.14 14.62
N PHE A 237 -19.66 -3.42 14.68
CA PHE A 237 -20.32 -4.44 13.87
C PHE A 237 -21.71 -4.74 14.42
N LEU A 238 -22.72 -4.72 13.54
CA LEU A 238 -24.13 -4.81 13.90
C LEU A 238 -24.70 -6.24 13.85
N GLY A 239 -23.85 -7.25 13.59
CA GLY A 239 -24.26 -8.66 13.53
C GLY A 239 -24.87 -9.10 12.18
N GLU A 240 -24.93 -8.21 11.18
CA GLU A 240 -25.48 -8.51 9.86
C GLU A 240 -24.38 -8.64 8.81
N LYS A 241 -24.35 -9.76 8.08
CA LYS A 241 -23.35 -10.09 7.05
C LYS A 241 -24.04 -10.33 5.71
N ASP A 242 -23.47 -9.77 4.64
CA ASP A 242 -23.86 -10.02 3.25
C ASP A 242 -22.58 -10.28 2.43
N GLY A 243 -22.39 -11.53 2.02
CA GLY A 243 -21.15 -11.98 1.39
C GLY A 243 -19.93 -11.76 2.28
N GLU A 244 -18.92 -11.04 1.77
CA GLU A 244 -17.70 -10.67 2.50
C GLU A 244 -17.83 -9.35 3.26
N PHE A 245 -18.99 -8.69 3.17
CA PHE A 245 -19.26 -7.41 3.81
C PHE A 245 -20.02 -7.57 5.12
N LEU A 246 -19.63 -6.77 6.09
CA LEU A 246 -20.25 -6.67 7.40
C LEU A 246 -20.94 -5.32 7.53
N ARG A 247 -22.17 -5.32 8.02
CA ARG A 247 -22.88 -4.09 8.31
C ARG A 247 -22.35 -3.49 9.60
N VAL A 248 -21.73 -2.32 9.50
CA VAL A 248 -21.06 -1.65 10.62
C VAL A 248 -21.55 -0.22 10.77
N GLU A 249 -21.33 0.35 11.95
CA GLU A 249 -21.51 1.77 12.23
C GLU A 249 -20.17 2.43 12.52
N TYR A 250 -19.95 3.59 11.89
CA TYR A 250 -18.77 4.43 12.07
C TYR A 250 -19.18 5.91 12.03
N ALA A 251 -18.76 6.68 13.04
CA ALA A 251 -19.04 8.12 13.14
C ALA A 251 -20.52 8.50 12.91
N GLY A 252 -21.45 7.69 13.42
CA GLY A 252 -22.91 7.89 13.27
C GLY A 252 -23.50 7.51 11.90
N LYS A 253 -22.68 7.00 10.97
CA LYS A 253 -23.13 6.45 9.69
C LYS A 253 -23.18 4.94 9.74
N THR A 254 -24.25 4.36 9.20
CA THR A 254 -24.38 2.90 9.03
C THR A 254 -24.13 2.53 7.57
N GLY A 255 -23.30 1.53 7.34
CA GLY A 255 -22.98 1.03 6.00
C GLY A 255 -22.32 -0.34 6.05
N TYR A 256 -21.68 -0.74 4.96
CA TYR A 256 -21.03 -2.04 4.79
C TYR A 256 -19.52 -1.89 4.66
N ALA A 257 -18.76 -2.64 5.44
CA ALA A 257 -17.31 -2.69 5.41
C ALA A 257 -16.83 -4.14 5.20
N HIS A 258 -15.73 -4.33 4.49
CA HIS A 258 -15.26 -5.68 4.16
C HIS A 258 -14.66 -6.38 5.39
N GLY A 259 -15.13 -7.58 5.72
CA GLY A 259 -14.85 -8.28 6.98
C GLY A 259 -13.39 -8.70 7.17
N ASP A 260 -12.62 -8.84 6.09
CA ASP A 260 -11.20 -9.20 6.16
C ASP A 260 -10.34 -8.12 6.83
N TYR A 261 -10.84 -6.88 6.86
CA TYR A 261 -10.15 -5.76 7.49
C TYR A 261 -10.64 -5.46 8.90
N LEU A 262 -11.52 -6.29 9.48
CA LEU A 262 -12.08 -6.03 10.81
C LEU A 262 -11.65 -7.13 11.78
N ARG A 263 -10.94 -6.76 12.86
CA ARG A 263 -10.49 -7.69 13.89
C ARG A 263 -10.77 -7.15 15.29
N LEU A 264 -10.93 -8.06 16.24
CA LEU A 264 -10.90 -7.70 17.65
C LEU A 264 -9.45 -7.34 18.02
N ARG A 265 -9.25 -6.37 18.90
CA ARG A 265 -7.91 -6.08 19.43
C ARG A 265 -7.69 -6.93 20.69
N GLU A 266 -6.66 -7.77 20.67
CA GLU A 266 -6.30 -8.68 21.77
C GLU A 266 -6.09 -7.95 23.11
N THR A 267 -5.60 -6.70 23.09
CA THR A 267 -5.34 -5.92 24.32
C THR A 267 -6.60 -5.40 25.03
N ASP A 268 -7.76 -5.51 24.38
CA ASP A 268 -9.06 -5.23 25.00
C ASP A 268 -9.82 -6.52 25.33
N ALA A 269 -9.27 -7.70 24.99
CA ALA A 269 -9.87 -8.97 25.37
C ALA A 269 -9.60 -9.21 26.86
N GLU A 270 -10.65 -9.21 27.66
CA GLU A 270 -10.57 -9.57 29.07
C GLU A 270 -10.09 -11.03 29.18
N THR A 271 -9.00 -11.28 29.90
CA THR A 271 -8.53 -12.65 30.09
C THR A 271 -9.42 -13.33 31.12
N LEU A 272 -10.00 -14.48 30.75
CA LEU A 272 -10.76 -15.33 31.64
C LEU A 272 -9.93 -16.59 31.97
N THR A 273 -10.10 -17.10 33.18
CA THR A 273 -9.50 -18.36 33.62
C THR A 273 -10.55 -19.46 33.56
N VAL A 274 -10.17 -20.61 33.00
CA VAL A 274 -11.01 -21.81 33.03
C VAL A 274 -11.09 -22.36 34.45
N VAL A 275 -12.30 -22.45 34.98
CA VAL A 275 -12.62 -22.89 36.34
C VAL A 275 -13.72 -23.95 36.32
N ASN A 276 -14.06 -24.50 37.48
CA ASN A 276 -15.23 -25.37 37.70
C ASN A 276 -15.31 -26.66 36.87
N CYS A 277 -14.23 -27.09 36.22
CA CYS A 277 -14.13 -28.37 35.53
C CYS A 277 -13.09 -29.31 36.19
N ARG A 278 -13.15 -30.62 35.94
CA ARG A 278 -12.21 -31.61 36.55
C ARG A 278 -10.82 -31.56 35.94
N GLU A 279 -10.74 -31.59 34.62
CA GLU A 279 -9.47 -31.59 33.89
C GLU A 279 -9.46 -30.56 32.76
N SER A 280 -10.59 -30.38 32.06
CA SER A 280 -10.71 -29.46 30.94
C SER A 280 -12.18 -29.13 30.63
N VAL A 281 -12.38 -28.07 29.85
CA VAL A 281 -13.66 -27.69 29.22
C VAL A 281 -13.51 -27.72 27.70
N THR A 282 -14.60 -28.02 26.97
CA THR A 282 -14.58 -28.07 25.51
C THR A 282 -14.83 -26.69 24.91
N LEU A 283 -13.94 -26.23 24.03
CA LEU A 283 -14.16 -25.10 23.14
C LEU A 283 -15.00 -25.57 21.94
N ARG A 284 -16.17 -24.97 21.72
CA ARG A 284 -17.13 -25.40 20.69
C ARG A 284 -17.28 -24.40 19.56
N LYS A 285 -17.67 -24.88 18.38
CA LYS A 285 -17.84 -24.03 17.19
C LYS A 285 -19.07 -23.11 17.25
N GLU A 286 -20.12 -23.56 17.91
CA GLU A 286 -21.40 -22.86 18.10
C GLU A 286 -21.77 -22.90 19.60
N PRO A 287 -22.64 -21.99 20.09
CA PRO A 287 -23.04 -21.90 21.50
C PRO A 287 -24.03 -23.01 21.89
N SER A 288 -23.59 -24.25 21.77
CA SER A 288 -24.37 -25.45 22.07
C SER A 288 -23.46 -26.57 22.57
N THR A 289 -23.88 -27.30 23.61
CA THR A 289 -23.14 -28.44 24.16
C THR A 289 -23.06 -29.65 23.21
N SER A 290 -23.83 -29.65 22.11
CA SER A 290 -23.75 -30.68 21.07
C SER A 290 -22.96 -30.24 19.83
N ALA A 291 -22.49 -28.98 19.78
CA ALA A 291 -21.75 -28.46 18.64
C ALA A 291 -20.35 -29.08 18.51
N GLU A 292 -19.78 -28.99 17.31
CA GLU A 292 -18.42 -29.46 16.98
C GLU A 292 -17.40 -28.98 18.01
N ALA A 293 -16.60 -29.92 18.54
CA ALA A 293 -15.52 -29.63 19.47
C ALA A 293 -14.26 -29.17 18.72
N LEU A 294 -13.82 -27.95 18.98
CA LEU A 294 -12.64 -27.34 18.34
C LEU A 294 -11.34 -27.59 19.12
N ALA A 295 -11.44 -27.63 20.45
CA ALA A 295 -10.32 -27.89 21.35
C ALA A 295 -10.79 -28.34 22.74
N SER A 296 -9.88 -28.97 23.48
CA SER A 296 -10.02 -29.18 24.92
C SER A 296 -9.14 -28.17 25.65
N VAL A 297 -9.72 -27.38 26.54
CA VAL A 297 -9.05 -26.28 27.26
C VAL A 297 -8.85 -26.71 28.71
N PRO A 298 -7.60 -26.95 29.16
CA PRO A 298 -7.32 -27.44 30.52
C PRO A 298 -7.80 -26.50 31.63
N LEU A 299 -8.18 -27.07 32.77
CA LEU A 299 -8.46 -26.33 34.01
C LEU A 299 -7.30 -25.38 34.35
N GLY A 300 -7.62 -24.13 34.69
CA GLY A 300 -6.64 -23.09 35.00
C GLY A 300 -6.00 -22.41 33.78
N SER A 301 -6.34 -22.83 32.57
CA SER A 301 -5.87 -22.15 31.36
C SER A 301 -6.49 -20.76 31.23
N GLN A 302 -5.71 -19.84 30.68
CA GLN A 302 -6.19 -18.53 30.27
C GLN A 302 -6.81 -18.59 28.87
N VAL A 303 -7.94 -17.91 28.70
CA VAL A 303 -8.61 -17.70 27.42
C VAL A 303 -8.94 -16.21 27.27
N HIS A 304 -9.02 -15.73 26.03
CA HIS A 304 -9.31 -14.33 25.77
C HIS A 304 -10.80 -14.14 25.48
N ASN A 305 -11.50 -13.35 26.31
CA ASN A 305 -12.91 -13.02 26.13
C ASN A 305 -13.09 -12.16 24.87
N LEU A 306 -13.86 -12.66 23.92
CA LEU A 306 -14.18 -11.93 22.69
C LEU A 306 -15.41 -11.03 22.85
N ARG A 307 -15.90 -10.86 24.09
CA ARG A 307 -17.01 -9.99 24.53
C ARG A 307 -18.31 -10.23 23.77
N ASP A 308 -18.54 -11.49 23.52
CA ASP A 308 -19.68 -11.98 22.79
C ASP A 308 -20.25 -13.17 23.56
N ALA A 309 -21.55 -13.07 23.88
CA ALA A 309 -22.25 -14.00 24.72
C ALA A 309 -23.59 -14.37 24.05
N GLU A 310 -23.76 -15.65 23.79
CA GLU A 310 -24.98 -16.21 23.23
C GLU A 310 -25.56 -17.22 24.23
N GLY A 311 -26.62 -16.80 24.92
CA GLY A 311 -27.21 -17.57 26.01
C GLY A 311 -26.23 -17.71 27.18
N GLU A 312 -25.94 -18.96 27.57
CA GLU A 312 -25.01 -19.29 28.66
C GLU A 312 -23.56 -19.48 28.17
N PHE A 313 -23.28 -19.23 26.89
CA PHE A 313 -21.96 -19.39 26.32
C PHE A 313 -21.28 -18.04 26.14
N ILE A 314 -19.99 -17.99 26.49
CA ILE A 314 -19.09 -16.89 26.20
C ILE A 314 -18.19 -17.34 25.06
N LYS A 315 -18.05 -16.47 24.06
CA LYS A 315 -17.10 -16.67 22.99
C LYS A 315 -15.71 -16.24 23.41
N VAL A 316 -14.75 -17.15 23.27
CA VAL A 316 -13.37 -16.95 23.68
C VAL A 316 -12.40 -17.40 22.60
N GLU A 317 -11.16 -16.91 22.68
CA GLU A 317 -10.04 -17.44 21.92
C GLU A 317 -9.09 -18.24 22.82
N TYR A 318 -8.69 -19.43 22.34
CA TYR A 318 -7.68 -20.26 22.96
C TYR A 318 -6.74 -20.83 21.90
N ASN A 319 -5.44 -20.55 22.02
CA ASN A 319 -4.38 -20.99 21.09
C ASN A 319 -4.72 -20.70 19.62
N GLY A 320 -5.19 -19.49 19.33
CA GLY A 320 -5.56 -19.06 17.97
C GLY A 320 -6.87 -19.65 17.43
N LYS A 321 -7.64 -20.37 18.26
CA LYS A 321 -8.97 -20.86 17.90
C LYS A 321 -10.04 -20.08 18.64
N ALA A 322 -10.95 -19.45 17.89
CA ALA A 322 -12.14 -18.82 18.44
C ALA A 322 -13.30 -19.84 18.53
N GLY A 323 -13.98 -19.87 19.66
CA GLY A 323 -15.13 -20.73 19.90
C GLY A 323 -15.86 -20.38 21.19
N TYR A 324 -16.82 -21.21 21.57
CA TYR A 324 -17.73 -21.00 22.68
C TYR A 324 -17.44 -21.92 23.85
N ILE A 325 -17.44 -21.37 25.06
CA ILE A 325 -17.35 -22.08 26.33
C ILE A 325 -18.51 -21.62 27.22
N LEU A 326 -19.11 -22.53 27.98
CA LEU A 326 -20.14 -22.16 28.96
C LEU A 326 -19.57 -21.20 30.01
N ALA A 327 -20.29 -20.12 30.28
CA ALA A 327 -19.90 -19.07 31.21
C ALA A 327 -19.58 -19.61 32.61
N GLU A 328 -20.26 -20.67 33.07
CA GLU A 328 -20.02 -21.28 34.38
C GLU A 328 -18.59 -21.83 34.57
N TYR A 329 -17.89 -22.11 33.46
CA TYR A 329 -16.51 -22.59 33.46
C TYR A 329 -15.49 -21.48 33.27
N LEU A 330 -15.90 -20.21 33.33
CA LEU A 330 -15.04 -19.05 33.13
C LEU A 330 -15.16 -18.06 34.29
N SER A 331 -14.03 -17.55 34.76
CA SER A 331 -13.95 -16.46 35.74
C SER A 331 -13.00 -15.38 35.24
N VAL A 332 -13.28 -14.13 35.57
CA VAL A 332 -12.29 -13.04 35.52
C VAL A 332 -11.18 -13.31 36.54
#